data_AF-A0A7W4JQT8-F1
#
_entry.id   AF-A0A7W4JQT8-F1
#
_cell.length_a   1.000
_cell.length_b   1.000
_cell.length_c   1.000
_cell.angle_alpha   90.00
_cell.angle_beta   90.00
_cell.angle_gamma   90.00
#
_symmetry.space_group_name_H-M   'P 1'
#
loop_
_entity.id
_entity.type
_entity.pdbx_description
1 polymer ?
#
loop_
_entity_poly.entity_id
_entity_poly.type
_entity_poly.pdbx_seq_one_letter_code
_entity_poly.pdbx_strand_id
1 'polypeptide(L)'
;MDIAISWDPDTGTGDWSIMGGDLALGDALTSAVMISIFTDRIAPAQPDTTDVAAGITGPAGPTGSAQDDRRGWWGDAFADVPIGSRLWELARAVKAGATAIPAEVKVILAEALQWMVDDGVASSVVVDAWWNPTNRQGVEFSVAVTEAMASTPTTFRFAWSWQELS
;
A
#
# COMPACT_ATOMS: atom_id res chain seq x y z
N MET A 1 -10.68 18.82 4.46
CA MET A 1 -12.07 18.34 4.42
C MET A 1 -12.23 17.67 3.08
N ASP A 2 -12.39 16.35 3.07
CA ASP A 2 -12.58 15.51 1.88
C ASP A 2 -14.04 15.01 1.80
N ILE A 3 -14.47 14.57 0.62
CA ILE A 3 -15.82 14.05 0.36
C ILE A 3 -15.75 12.52 0.37
N ALA A 4 -16.68 11.87 1.07
CA ALA A 4 -16.76 10.42 1.09
C ALA A 4 -17.29 9.86 -0.23
N ILE A 5 -16.61 8.82 -0.72
CA ILE A 5 -17.06 8.01 -1.85
C ILE A 5 -17.35 6.61 -1.32
N SER A 6 -18.59 6.16 -1.46
CA SER A 6 -18.98 4.77 -1.19
C SER A 6 -18.63 3.93 -2.40
N TRP A 7 -17.73 2.96 -2.26
CA TRP A 7 -17.34 2.06 -3.34
C TRP A 7 -18.12 0.74 -3.27
N ASP A 8 -18.69 0.34 -4.40
CA ASP A 8 -19.14 -1.02 -4.64
C ASP A 8 -18.00 -1.80 -5.33
N PRO A 9 -17.34 -2.73 -4.62
CA PRO A 9 -16.21 -3.48 -5.16
C PRO A 9 -16.62 -4.50 -6.24
N ASP A 10 -17.89 -4.93 -6.27
CA ASP A 10 -18.36 -5.92 -7.24
C ASP A 10 -18.61 -5.29 -8.60
N THR A 11 -19.07 -4.04 -8.61
CA THR A 11 -19.38 -3.29 -9.84
C THR A 11 -18.29 -2.29 -10.22
N GLY A 12 -17.33 -2.01 -9.33
CA GLY A 12 -16.31 -1.00 -9.55
C GLY A 12 -16.92 0.41 -9.69
N THR A 13 -18.03 0.68 -9.00
CA THR A 13 -18.70 1.97 -9.04
C THR A 13 -18.55 2.71 -7.72
N GLY A 14 -18.40 4.04 -7.81
CA GLY A 14 -18.36 4.94 -6.66
C GLY A 14 -19.61 5.81 -6.63
N ASP A 15 -20.21 5.97 -5.45
CA ASP A 15 -21.36 6.85 -5.22
C ASP A 15 -21.02 7.94 -4.17
N TRP A 16 -21.61 9.12 -4.36
CA TRP A 16 -21.51 10.24 -3.41
C TRP A 16 -22.74 10.22 -2.51
N SER A 17 -22.52 9.91 -1.23
CA SER A 17 -23.63 9.87 -0.27
C SER A 17 -23.97 11.26 0.25
N ILE A 18 -25.27 11.53 0.41
CA ILE A 18 -25.79 12.77 1.00
C ILE A 18 -26.15 12.48 2.46
N MET A 19 -25.62 13.28 3.38
CA MET A 19 -25.93 13.23 4.81
C MET A 19 -26.41 14.60 5.29
N GLY A 20 -27.61 14.67 5.86
CA GLY A 20 -28.15 15.94 6.41
C GLY A 20 -28.41 17.04 5.36
N GLY A 21 -28.50 16.68 4.07
CA GLY A 21 -28.68 17.65 2.98
C GLY A 21 -27.38 18.19 2.39
N ASP A 22 -26.22 17.69 2.81
CA ASP A 22 -24.91 17.98 2.26
C ASP A 22 -24.18 16.68 1.86
N LEU A 23 -23.05 16.78 1.15
CA LEU A 23 -22.21 15.62 0.85
C LEU A 23 -21.59 15.06 2.13
N ALA A 24 -21.58 13.73 2.26
CA ALA A 24 -20.89 13.06 3.36
C ALA A 24 -19.39 13.35 3.29
N LEU A 25 -18.79 13.57 4.46
CA LEU A 25 -17.35 13.84 4.57
C LEU A 25 -16.56 12.53 4.67
N GLY A 26 -15.38 12.54 4.04
CA GLY A 26 -14.43 11.43 4.09
C GLY A 26 -13.77 11.28 5.45
N ASP A 27 -13.25 10.09 5.71
CA ASP A 27 -12.36 9.83 6.83
C ASP A 27 -10.92 10.09 6.38
N ALA A 28 -10.30 11.12 6.96
CA ALA A 28 -8.93 11.50 6.67
C ALA A 28 -7.93 10.36 6.93
N LEU A 29 -8.21 9.47 7.90
CA LEU A 29 -7.38 8.30 8.18
C LEU A 29 -7.44 7.30 7.02
N THR A 30 -8.65 6.99 6.56
CA THR A 30 -8.87 6.15 5.37
C THR A 30 -8.14 6.71 4.15
N SER A 31 -8.29 8.01 3.88
CA SER A 31 -7.61 8.68 2.76
C SER A 31 -6.08 8.61 2.90
N ALA A 32 -5.53 8.83 4.10
CA ALA A 32 -4.10 8.74 4.36
C ALA A 32 -3.56 7.32 4.12
N VAL A 33 -4.27 6.29 4.57
CA VAL A 33 -3.93 4.88 4.32
C VAL A 33 -3.96 4.58 2.83
N MET A 34 -5.02 4.98 2.11
CA MET A 34 -5.13 4.72 0.68
C MET A 34 -4.00 5.39 -0.12
N ILE A 35 -3.70 6.66 0.17
CA ILE A 35 -2.60 7.38 -0.49
C ILE A 35 -1.27 6.68 -0.21
N SER A 36 -1.02 6.30 1.05
CA SER A 36 0.22 5.62 1.44
C SER A 36 0.39 4.27 0.74
N ILE A 37 -0.69 3.53 0.50
CA ILE A 37 -0.61 2.20 -0.10
C ILE A 37 -0.60 2.25 -1.63
N PHE A 38 -1.40 3.13 -2.25
CA PHE A 38 -1.71 3.10 -3.68
C PHE A 38 -1.06 4.21 -4.50
N THR A 39 -0.20 5.03 -3.89
CA THR A 39 0.72 5.89 -4.66
C THR A 39 2.09 5.25 -4.77
N ASP A 40 2.82 5.59 -5.84
CA ASP A 40 4.14 5.02 -6.10
C ASP A 40 5.21 5.78 -5.31
N ARG A 41 5.81 5.10 -4.34
CA ARG A 41 7.02 5.58 -3.64
C ARG A 41 8.27 5.20 -4.42
N ILE A 42 9.28 6.06 -4.34
CA ILE A 42 10.61 5.79 -4.88
C ILE A 42 11.26 4.59 -4.18
N ALA A 43 11.68 3.60 -4.96
CA ALA A 43 12.44 2.45 -4.44
C ALA A 43 13.83 2.89 -3.96
N PRO A 44 14.41 2.30 -2.91
CA PRO A 44 15.81 2.54 -2.54
C PRO A 44 16.77 2.03 -3.63
N ALA A 45 18.00 2.53 -3.63
CA ALA A 45 18.99 2.12 -4.63
C ALA A 45 19.40 0.64 -4.47
N GLN A 46 19.36 0.14 -3.23
CA GLN A 46 19.64 -1.25 -2.86
C GLN A 46 18.69 -1.66 -1.72
N PRO A 47 18.25 -2.92 -1.67
CA PRO A 47 17.42 -3.42 -0.58
C PRO A 47 18.19 -3.42 0.74
N ASP A 48 17.51 -3.09 1.82
CA ASP A 48 18.08 -3.15 3.17
C ASP A 48 17.99 -4.57 3.78
N THR A 49 18.34 -4.72 5.06
CA THR A 49 18.29 -6.03 5.75
C THR A 49 16.87 -6.58 5.89
N THR A 50 15.86 -5.71 6.02
CA THR A 50 14.46 -6.09 6.17
C THR A 50 13.89 -6.54 4.83
N ASP A 51 14.22 -5.81 3.76
CA ASP A 51 13.89 -6.14 2.38
C ASP A 51 14.46 -7.51 2.00
N VAL A 52 15.76 -7.73 2.24
CA VAL A 52 16.42 -9.01 1.93
C VAL A 52 15.82 -10.16 2.73
N ALA A 53 15.46 -9.96 3.99
CA ALA A 53 14.81 -10.97 4.82
C ALA A 53 13.41 -11.35 4.31
N ALA A 54 12.68 -10.41 3.68
CA ALA A 54 11.40 -10.67 3.03
C ALA A 54 11.54 -11.30 1.63
N GLY A 55 12.75 -11.33 1.07
CA GLY A 55 13.02 -11.82 -0.28
C GLY A 55 12.93 -10.76 -1.38
N ILE A 56 12.86 -9.48 -1.00
CA ILE A 56 12.93 -8.36 -1.94
C ILE A 56 14.36 -8.29 -2.50
N THR A 57 14.47 -8.18 -3.82
CA THR A 57 15.74 -8.07 -4.52
C THR A 57 15.80 -6.73 -5.26
N GLY A 58 16.98 -6.11 -5.27
CA GLY A 58 17.17 -4.83 -5.94
C GLY A 58 17.04 -4.93 -7.47
N PRO A 59 17.00 -3.78 -8.16
CA PRO A 59 16.92 -3.75 -9.62
C PRO A 59 18.05 -4.56 -10.26
N ALA A 60 17.69 -5.50 -11.15
CA ALA A 60 18.63 -6.42 -11.80
C ALA A 60 19.23 -5.87 -13.11
N GLY A 61 19.03 -4.57 -13.39
CA GLY A 61 19.43 -3.92 -14.64
C GLY A 61 20.76 -3.16 -14.57
N PRO A 62 21.41 -2.88 -15.72
CA PRO A 62 22.47 -1.87 -15.79
C PRO A 62 21.94 -0.50 -15.35
N THR A 63 22.78 0.30 -14.69
CA THR A 63 22.42 1.67 -14.28
C THR A 63 21.88 2.49 -15.46
N GLY A 64 20.70 3.09 -15.30
CA GLY A 64 19.99 3.86 -16.32
C GLY A 64 19.09 3.06 -17.27
N SER A 65 18.88 1.76 -17.05
CA SER A 65 17.92 0.97 -17.84
C SER A 65 16.49 1.11 -17.32
N ALA A 66 15.48 0.67 -18.10
CA ALA A 66 14.09 0.59 -17.62
C ALA A 66 13.91 -0.39 -16.44
N GLN A 67 14.90 -1.25 -16.21
CA GLN A 67 14.99 -2.12 -15.03
C GLN A 67 15.65 -1.43 -13.83
N ASP A 68 16.16 -0.20 -14.00
CA ASP A 68 16.66 0.72 -12.97
C ASP A 68 15.65 1.87 -12.70
N ASP A 69 14.43 1.77 -13.25
CA ASP A 69 13.31 2.68 -12.96
C ASP A 69 12.82 2.45 -11.52
N ARG A 70 13.22 3.37 -10.64
CA ARG A 70 12.87 3.36 -9.20
C ARG A 70 11.52 4.04 -8.91
N ARG A 71 10.78 4.49 -9.93
CA ARG A 71 9.54 5.28 -9.83
C ARG A 71 9.65 6.43 -8.82
N GLY A 72 8.50 6.92 -8.33
CA GLY A 72 8.39 7.94 -7.31
C GLY A 72 7.21 8.87 -7.55
N TRP A 73 6.82 9.57 -6.49
CA TRP A 73 5.78 10.58 -6.54
C TRP A 73 6.42 11.97 -6.60
N TRP A 74 5.91 12.85 -7.46
CA TRP A 74 6.43 14.21 -7.58
C TRP A 74 6.31 15.00 -6.26
N GLY A 75 5.38 14.59 -5.38
CA GLY A 75 5.22 15.14 -4.02
C GLY A 75 6.39 14.84 -3.08
N ASP A 76 7.22 13.84 -3.39
CA ASP A 76 8.35 13.43 -2.56
C ASP A 76 9.58 14.34 -2.72
N ALA A 77 9.60 15.23 -3.72
CA ALA A 77 10.77 16.06 -4.01
C ALA A 77 11.20 16.98 -2.85
N PHE A 78 10.29 17.27 -1.93
CA PHE A 78 10.51 18.13 -0.76
C PHE A 78 10.05 17.48 0.55
N ALA A 79 9.69 16.20 0.54
CA ALA A 79 9.25 15.48 1.73
C ALA A 79 10.45 14.77 2.40
N ASP A 80 10.51 14.82 3.73
CA ASP A 80 11.54 14.10 4.50
C ASP A 80 11.34 12.57 4.41
N VAL A 81 10.09 12.14 4.31
CA VAL A 81 9.70 10.73 4.14
C VAL A 81 8.84 10.60 2.87
N PRO A 82 9.25 9.78 1.89
CA PRO A 82 8.46 9.53 0.70
C PRO A 82 7.12 8.87 1.03
N ILE A 83 6.04 9.38 0.45
CA ILE A 83 4.71 8.80 0.57
C ILE A 83 4.47 7.80 -0.56
N GLY A 84 3.71 6.76 -0.25
CA GLY A 84 3.40 5.70 -1.20
C GLY A 84 4.08 4.38 -0.86
N SER A 85 3.81 3.37 -1.69
CA SER A 85 4.36 2.04 -1.54
C SER A 85 5.19 1.62 -2.74
N ARG A 86 5.97 0.56 -2.53
CA ARG A 86 6.77 -0.11 -3.56
C ARG A 86 6.07 -1.36 -4.12
N LEU A 87 4.74 -1.47 -3.98
CA LEU A 87 4.00 -2.66 -4.43
C LEU A 87 4.19 -2.96 -5.93
N TRP A 88 4.49 -1.93 -6.71
CA TRP A 88 4.80 -2.03 -8.12
C TRP A 88 6.06 -2.87 -8.43
N GLU A 89 6.99 -3.03 -7.48
CA GLU A 89 8.15 -3.92 -7.61
C GLU A 89 7.71 -5.37 -7.81
N LEU A 90 6.57 -5.75 -7.21
CA LEU A 90 6.00 -7.10 -7.30
C LEU A 90 5.44 -7.41 -8.69
N ALA A 91 4.95 -6.39 -9.42
CA ALA A 91 4.41 -6.56 -10.77
C ALA A 91 5.50 -6.78 -11.83
N ARG A 92 6.73 -6.29 -11.59
CA ARG A 92 7.87 -6.42 -12.52
C ARG A 92 8.76 -7.64 -12.23
N ALA A 93 8.72 -8.17 -11.01
CA ALA A 93 9.60 -9.25 -10.61
C ALA A 93 9.16 -10.60 -11.21
N VAL A 94 9.97 -11.16 -12.12
CA VAL A 94 9.81 -12.55 -12.59
C VAL A 94 10.28 -13.48 -11.48
N LYS A 95 9.36 -13.89 -10.60
CA LYS A 95 9.70 -14.70 -9.42
C LYS A 95 9.59 -16.19 -9.69
N ALA A 96 10.74 -16.85 -9.81
CA ALA A 96 10.86 -18.30 -9.73
C ALA A 96 10.72 -18.74 -8.25
N GLY A 97 9.47 -18.79 -7.75
CA GLY A 97 9.16 -19.18 -6.38
C GLY A 97 8.10 -18.30 -5.76
N ALA A 98 6.84 -18.73 -5.82
CA ALA A 98 5.68 -17.99 -5.32
C ALA A 98 5.61 -17.90 -3.77
N THR A 99 6.60 -18.37 -3.02
CA THR A 99 6.51 -18.41 -1.55
C THR A 99 6.85 -17.09 -0.85
N ALA A 100 7.52 -16.13 -1.51
CA ALA A 100 7.97 -14.89 -0.86
C ALA A 100 6.96 -13.72 -0.95
N ILE A 101 6.02 -13.73 -1.89
CA ILE A 101 5.24 -12.53 -2.24
C ILE A 101 4.43 -11.95 -1.05
N PRO A 102 3.69 -12.73 -0.24
CA PRO A 102 2.97 -12.16 0.90
C PRO A 102 3.91 -11.52 1.95
N ALA A 103 5.11 -12.08 2.15
CA ALA A 103 6.09 -11.50 3.08
C ALA A 103 6.60 -10.15 2.56
N GLU A 104 6.88 -10.05 1.26
CA GLU A 104 7.28 -8.81 0.61
C GLU A 104 6.18 -7.75 0.67
N VAL A 105 4.93 -8.13 0.36
CA VAL A 105 3.75 -7.23 0.50
C VAL A 105 3.68 -6.68 1.92
N LYS A 106 3.83 -7.54 2.93
CA LYS A 106 3.79 -7.12 4.34
C LYS A 106 4.87 -6.10 4.67
N VAL A 107 6.12 -6.31 4.23
CA VAL A 107 7.23 -5.37 4.48
C VAL A 107 7.02 -4.05 3.75
N ILE A 108 6.66 -4.09 2.47
CA ILE A 108 6.42 -2.89 1.65
C ILE A 108 5.30 -2.03 2.23
N LEU A 109 4.20 -2.65 2.65
CA LEU A 109 3.07 -1.94 3.25
C LEU A 109 3.39 -1.39 4.64
N ALA A 110 4.15 -2.13 5.45
CA ALA A 110 4.59 -1.65 6.76
C ALA A 110 5.48 -0.41 6.62
N GLU A 111 6.42 -0.41 5.66
CA GLU A 111 7.26 0.75 5.33
C GLU A 111 6.40 1.95 4.90
N ALA A 112 5.44 1.72 4.00
CA ALA A 112 4.58 2.78 3.46
C ALA A 112 3.73 3.48 4.53
N LEU A 113 3.39 2.79 5.62
CA LEU A 113 2.53 3.30 6.68
C LEU A 113 3.29 3.73 7.94
N GLN A 114 4.61 3.52 8.00
CA GLN A 114 5.41 3.80 9.19
C GLN A 114 5.36 5.28 9.62
N TRP A 115 5.26 6.20 8.65
CA TRP A 115 5.15 7.64 8.93
C TRP A 115 3.96 7.97 9.84
N MET A 116 2.85 7.20 9.77
CA MET A 116 1.68 7.44 10.61
C MET A 116 1.99 7.24 12.09
N VAL A 117 2.92 6.33 12.42
CA VAL A 117 3.38 6.12 13.79
C VAL A 117 4.42 7.18 14.17
N ASP A 118 5.35 7.46 13.27
CA ASP A 118 6.45 8.41 13.51
C ASP A 118 5.92 9.84 13.76
N ASP A 119 4.88 10.24 13.03
CA ASP A 119 4.21 11.55 13.16
C ASP A 119 3.10 11.56 14.23
N GLY A 120 2.84 10.43 14.89
CA GLY A 120 1.87 10.32 15.98
C GLY A 120 0.39 10.31 15.56
N VAL A 121 0.10 10.11 14.27
CA VAL A 121 -1.27 9.91 13.74
C VAL A 121 -1.86 8.60 14.27
N ALA A 122 -1.04 7.56 14.36
CA ALA A 122 -1.39 6.24 14.88
C ALA A 122 -0.47 5.86 16.04
N SER A 123 -1.01 5.14 17.04
CA SER A 123 -0.21 4.48 18.06
C SER A 123 0.42 3.18 17.57
N SER A 124 -0.23 2.51 16.61
CA SER A 124 0.29 1.29 15.99
C SER A 124 -0.32 1.04 14.61
N VAL A 125 0.46 0.45 13.71
CA VAL A 125 -0.01 -0.11 12.44
C VAL A 125 0.38 -1.59 12.39
N VAL A 126 -0.59 -2.46 12.09
CA VAL A 126 -0.37 -3.90 11.92
C VAL A 126 -0.77 -4.29 10.51
N VAL A 127 0.15 -4.92 9.79
CA VAL A 127 -0.07 -5.38 8.42
C VAL A 127 0.06 -6.91 8.37
N ASP A 128 -0.88 -7.54 7.68
CA ASP A 128 -0.81 -8.96 7.33
C ASP A 128 -1.18 -9.16 5.86
N ALA A 129 -0.55 -10.15 5.22
CA ALA A 129 -0.79 -10.49 3.83
C ALA A 129 -0.79 -12.01 3.64
N TRP A 130 -1.66 -12.50 2.75
CA TRP A 130 -1.84 -13.92 2.49
C TRP A 130 -2.25 -14.18 1.04
N TRP A 131 -2.04 -15.42 0.59
CA TRP A 131 -2.55 -15.89 -0.69
C TRP A 131 -4.08 -16.00 -0.65
N ASN A 132 -4.76 -15.45 -1.66
CA ASN A 132 -6.20 -15.62 -1.79
C ASN A 132 -6.52 -17.13 -1.92
N PRO A 133 -7.43 -17.68 -1.08
CA PRO A 133 -7.73 -19.11 -1.07
C PRO A 133 -8.44 -19.59 -2.34
N THR A 134 -9.11 -18.70 -3.06
CA THR A 134 -9.87 -18.97 -4.29
C THR A 134 -9.06 -18.62 -5.55
N ASN A 135 -8.19 -17.60 -5.49
CA ASN A 135 -7.32 -17.17 -6.57
C ASN A 135 -5.84 -17.40 -6.20
N ARG A 136 -5.23 -18.47 -6.75
CA ARG A 136 -3.83 -18.86 -6.45
C ARG A 136 -2.76 -17.84 -6.90
N GLN A 137 -3.15 -16.82 -7.65
CA GLN A 137 -2.27 -15.73 -8.09
C GLN A 137 -2.63 -14.38 -7.44
N GLY A 138 -3.72 -14.34 -6.66
CA GLY A 138 -4.14 -13.14 -5.93
C GLY A 138 -3.51 -13.11 -4.54
N VAL A 139 -3.03 -11.93 -4.14
CA VAL A 139 -2.60 -11.66 -2.77
C VAL A 139 -3.58 -10.70 -2.14
N GLU A 140 -4.00 -11.02 -0.93
CA GLU A 140 -4.85 -10.16 -0.10
C GLU A 140 -4.05 -9.68 1.10
N PHE A 141 -4.46 -8.53 1.64
CA PHE A 141 -3.84 -8.00 2.84
C PHE A 141 -4.83 -7.24 3.70
N SER A 142 -4.50 -7.12 4.98
CA SER A 142 -5.20 -6.28 5.94
C SER A 142 -4.25 -5.33 6.62
N VAL A 143 -4.75 -4.13 6.91
CA VAL A 143 -4.07 -3.09 7.65
C VAL A 143 -4.96 -2.69 8.83
N ALA A 144 -4.49 -2.91 10.05
CA ALA A 144 -5.15 -2.43 11.25
C ALA A 144 -4.37 -1.23 11.80
N VAL A 145 -5.05 -0.07 11.87
CA VAL A 145 -4.50 1.17 12.40
C VAL A 145 -5.17 1.48 13.73
N THR A 146 -4.38 1.63 14.79
CA THR A 146 -4.86 2.09 16.10
C THR A 146 -4.52 3.56 16.23
N GLU A 147 -5.53 4.42 16.32
CA GLU A 147 -5.30 5.87 16.54
C GLU A 147 -4.68 6.13 17.92
N ALA A 148 -3.95 7.23 18.06
CA ALA A 148 -3.24 7.56 19.31
C ALA A 148 -4.17 7.74 20.54
N MET A 149 -5.44 8.11 20.32
CA MET A 149 -6.43 8.33 21.38
C MET A 149 -7.55 7.28 21.43
N ALA A 150 -7.57 6.32 20.51
CA ALA A 150 -8.61 5.29 20.44
C ALA A 150 -8.09 3.93 20.93
N SER A 151 -8.91 3.22 21.71
CA SER A 151 -8.57 1.86 22.19
C SER A 151 -8.93 0.76 21.19
N THR A 152 -9.61 1.09 20.09
CA THR A 152 -10.10 0.12 19.10
C THR A 152 -9.47 0.41 17.74
N PRO A 153 -8.81 -0.57 17.11
CA PRO A 153 -8.20 -0.38 15.80
C PRO A 153 -9.25 -0.32 14.69
N THR A 154 -9.03 0.58 13.73
CA THR A 154 -9.74 0.61 12.44
C THR A 154 -9.04 -0.36 11.49
N THR A 155 -9.77 -1.37 11.00
CA THR A 155 -9.21 -2.41 10.13
C THR A 155 -9.66 -2.21 8.69
N PHE A 156 -8.70 -2.02 7.81
CA PHE A 156 -8.85 -2.00 6.37
C PHE A 156 -8.51 -3.36 5.79
N ARG A 157 -9.33 -3.86 4.86
CA ARG A 157 -9.08 -5.10 4.12
C ARG A 157 -9.09 -4.81 2.63
N PHE A 158 -8.05 -5.25 1.94
CA PHE A 158 -7.91 -5.06 0.51
C PHE A 158 -7.69 -6.42 -0.14
N ALA A 159 -8.58 -6.79 -1.05
CA ALA A 159 -8.45 -7.96 -1.88
C ALA A 159 -8.10 -7.50 -3.30
N TRP A 160 -6.87 -7.74 -3.74
CA TRP A 160 -6.41 -7.29 -5.06
C TRP A 160 -6.44 -8.46 -6.07
N SER A 161 -7.21 -8.32 -7.15
CA SER A 161 -7.25 -9.28 -8.26
C SER A 161 -6.42 -8.77 -9.45
N TRP A 162 -5.27 -9.38 -9.70
CA TRP A 162 -4.39 -9.06 -10.85
C TRP A 162 -4.90 -9.63 -12.19
N GLN A 163 -6.19 -9.45 -12.55
CA GLN A 163 -6.73 -10.06 -13.78
C GLN A 163 -6.99 -9.12 -14.98
N GLU A 164 -6.70 -7.83 -14.91
CA GLU A 164 -7.08 -6.90 -16.01
C GLU A 164 -5.87 -6.14 -16.62
N LEU A 165 -4.73 -6.81 -16.83
CA LEU A 165 -3.69 -6.32 -17.74
C LEU A 165 -3.26 -7.45 -18.68
N SER A 166 -4.11 -7.72 -19.67
CA SER A 166 -3.75 -8.41 -20.91
C SER A 166 -3.53 -7.41 -22.03
#